data_AF-M4V4U9-F1
#
_entry.id   AF-M4V4U9-F1
#
_cell.length_a   1.000
_cell.length_b   1.000
_cell.length_c   1.000
_cell.angle_alpha   90.00
_cell.angle_beta   90.00
_cell.angle_gamma   90.00
#
_symmetry.space_group_name_H-M   'P 1'
#
loop_
_entity.id
_entity.type
_entity.pdbx_description
1 polymer ?
#
loop_
_entity_poly.entity_id
_entity_poly.type
_entity_poly.pdbx_seq_one_letter_code
_entity_poly.pdbx_strand_id
1 'polypeptide(L)'
;MKMMKNLACRRWISAHLPLTASVCLLLLAGCNIQQESSLLSSKTSTKDAVTRTLDATPFAFDLAVDTISYNSCVGVNLNQSGIHGIKIGVSEGFVDANGSGAVKGGIKLRSDFLQFIAQNVQPNYPAPTVSSSQIQYILKNSTANADTYIQYAVRTATDLRVVPDTIQPSNTPMMVRDGVYEGVPLAEEPLISQMTKDLKFGPNKTVLSEGARVYNIGTSTAPKALEASFGYSNIIDETFSADAAANDGQGAAEEYSDKVRAKFNTGTYLLTQTFGNPLAADTTGSDSTGLNSPKRKVATDLTKAYGRGYQLSFVTKNAGYSSWRKNVLNTVVERDLETGQQVAGVSWTCENVVIMKTNEFNNKKIDQPACSQLTAADLTNVNVAKRVKNLRRHYSEADWGVGFFYPKNSAYNPATRTAQPLCIVNKQTDCYLPTTGIVVGSPSEDVGVQYDTTQECYLSRAPNMGVTYVGNKVGNDARRLGRCPQFASICIRSSTSY
;
A
#
# COMPACT_ATOMS: atom_id res chain seq x y z
N MET A 1 29.06 -36.85 60.25
CA MET A 1 28.13 -37.59 61.14
C MET A 1 27.15 -36.59 61.75
N LYS A 2 25.95 -37.02 62.20
CA LYS A 2 24.90 -36.22 62.90
C LYS A 2 25.50 -35.31 64.01
N MET A 3 24.90 -34.19 64.48
CA MET A 3 23.48 -33.80 64.52
C MET A 3 23.25 -32.30 64.82
N MET A 4 22.08 -31.83 64.41
CA MET A 4 21.22 -30.72 64.89
C MET A 4 21.33 -30.26 66.36
N LYS A 5 21.02 -28.96 66.62
CA LYS A 5 19.81 -28.44 67.34
C LYS A 5 19.91 -26.90 67.54
N ASN A 6 18.97 -26.11 67.01
CA ASN A 6 17.77 -25.58 67.69
C ASN A 6 18.03 -24.71 68.94
N LEU A 7 17.62 -23.43 68.90
CA LEU A 7 16.46 -22.93 69.67
C LEU A 7 16.01 -21.55 69.15
N ALA A 8 14.74 -21.17 69.40
CA ALA A 8 14.15 -19.88 69.04
C ALA A 8 13.60 -19.18 70.29
N CYS A 9 13.48 -17.84 70.30
CA CYS A 9 12.71 -17.11 71.31
C CYS A 9 12.12 -15.77 70.83
N ARG A 10 11.25 -15.18 71.67
CA ARG A 10 10.40 -13.99 71.45
C ARG A 10 10.75 -12.90 72.52
N ARG A 11 10.11 -11.73 72.67
CA ARG A 11 8.86 -11.15 72.10
C ARG A 11 8.83 -9.61 72.28
N TRP A 12 8.44 -8.86 71.23
CA TRP A 12 7.49 -7.71 71.30
C TRP A 12 7.83 -6.34 71.97
N ILE A 13 7.06 -5.32 71.53
CA ILE A 13 6.72 -3.99 72.12
C ILE A 13 7.67 -2.78 71.88
N SER A 14 7.27 -1.99 70.88
CA SER A 14 6.90 -0.55 70.89
C SER A 14 7.81 0.59 71.38
N ALA A 15 8.07 1.50 70.41
CA ALA A 15 7.92 2.96 70.46
C ALA A 15 8.81 3.82 71.39
N HIS A 16 9.56 4.76 70.79
CA HIS A 16 9.35 6.23 70.90
C HIS A 16 10.17 6.97 69.82
N LEU A 17 9.62 8.07 69.30
CA LEU A 17 10.29 9.08 68.43
C LEU A 17 10.60 10.31 69.31
N PRO A 18 11.68 11.08 69.05
CA PRO A 18 11.57 12.16 68.06
C PRO A 18 12.85 12.40 67.21
N LEU A 19 12.75 13.40 66.32
CA LEU A 19 13.73 13.77 65.29
C LEU A 19 15.08 14.24 65.84
N THR A 20 16.18 13.96 65.11
CA THR A 20 17.06 15.00 64.52
C THR A 20 18.16 14.39 63.63
N ALA A 21 18.76 15.24 62.79
CA ALA A 21 20.04 15.08 62.07
C ALA A 21 20.07 14.36 60.70
N SER A 22 20.74 15.07 59.77
CA SER A 22 21.29 14.75 58.45
C SER A 22 21.39 13.28 58.02
N VAL A 23 20.81 12.97 56.85
CA VAL A 23 21.14 11.77 56.08
C VAL A 23 22.34 12.04 55.18
N CYS A 24 23.40 11.27 55.39
CA CYS A 24 24.64 11.28 54.61
C CYS A 24 24.46 10.54 53.28
N LEU A 25 25.20 10.96 52.24
CA LEU A 25 25.18 10.35 50.92
C LEU A 25 26.05 9.08 50.90
N LEU A 26 25.45 7.91 50.66
CA LEU A 26 26.17 6.63 50.56
C LEU A 26 26.31 6.16 49.10
N LEU A 27 27.46 6.46 48.52
CA LEU A 27 27.97 5.76 47.34
C LEU A 27 28.60 4.42 47.78
N LEU A 28 28.15 3.31 47.20
CA LEU A 28 28.85 2.03 47.29
C LEU A 28 29.53 1.70 45.96
N ALA A 29 30.86 1.68 46.00
CA ALA A 29 31.71 1.31 44.87
C ALA A 29 31.79 -0.21 44.69
N GLY A 30 31.92 -0.67 43.45
CA GLY A 30 32.10 -2.07 43.09
C GLY A 30 33.29 -2.28 42.14
N CYS A 31 34.35 -2.90 42.66
CA CYS A 31 35.48 -3.52 41.94
C CYS A 31 36.29 -2.68 40.93
N ASN A 32 37.40 -2.11 41.40
CA ASN A 32 38.59 -1.91 40.57
C ASN A 32 39.33 -3.25 40.38
N ILE A 33 39.78 -3.55 39.16
CA ILE A 33 40.81 -4.57 38.89
C ILE A 33 42.11 -3.81 38.61
N GLN A 34 43.21 -4.21 39.26
CA GLN A 34 44.50 -3.54 39.15
C GLN A 34 45.08 -3.61 37.73
N GLN A 35 45.65 -2.50 37.28
CA GLN A 35 46.53 -2.47 36.11
C GLN A 35 47.94 -2.93 36.50
N GLU A 36 48.46 -3.92 35.79
CA GLU A 36 49.90 -4.02 35.53
C GLU A 36 50.12 -4.19 34.01
N SER A 37 51.27 -3.70 33.54
CA SER A 37 51.43 -3.27 32.15
C SER A 37 52.13 -4.30 31.27
N SER A 38 51.58 -4.58 30.08
CA SER A 38 52.38 -5.07 28.95
C SER A 38 51.84 -4.61 27.59
N LEU A 39 52.68 -3.78 26.97
CA LEU A 39 52.95 -3.54 25.55
C LEU A 39 52.10 -4.22 24.44
N LEU A 40 51.65 -3.35 23.52
CA LEU A 40 51.58 -3.57 22.07
C LEU A 40 50.63 -4.66 21.50
N SER A 41 49.33 -4.39 21.54
CA SER A 41 48.54 -4.19 20.30
C SER A 41 47.17 -3.58 20.64
N SER A 42 46.57 -2.85 19.71
CA SER A 42 45.41 -1.99 19.96
C SER A 42 44.15 -2.77 20.37
N LYS A 43 43.93 -2.92 21.68
CA LYS A 43 42.58 -3.14 22.23
C LYS A 43 41.76 -1.89 21.99
N THR A 44 41.07 -1.82 20.85
CA THR A 44 39.87 -0.99 20.74
C THR A 44 38.94 -1.40 21.89
N SER A 45 38.33 -0.45 22.60
CA SER A 45 37.47 -0.84 23.72
C SER A 45 36.29 -1.66 23.20
N THR A 46 35.76 -2.56 24.02
CA THR A 46 34.60 -3.39 23.64
C THR A 46 33.40 -2.51 23.23
N LYS A 47 33.32 -1.30 23.80
CA LYS A 47 32.34 -0.27 23.45
C LYS A 47 32.54 0.23 22.01
N ASP A 48 33.76 0.60 21.63
CA ASP A 48 34.07 1.05 20.26
C ASP A 48 33.83 -0.06 19.22
N ALA A 49 34.11 -1.32 19.58
CA ALA A 49 33.85 -2.48 18.71
C ALA A 49 32.34 -2.69 18.48
N VAL A 50 31.51 -2.54 19.51
CA VAL A 50 30.04 -2.60 19.38
C VAL A 50 29.52 -1.42 18.58
N THR A 51 29.99 -0.20 18.86
CA THR A 51 29.61 1.01 18.11
C THR A 51 29.95 0.89 16.63
N ARG A 52 31.16 0.47 16.25
CA ARG A 52 31.52 0.23 14.84
C ARG A 52 30.60 -0.77 14.14
N THR A 53 30.20 -1.85 14.82
CA THR A 53 29.28 -2.84 14.24
C THR A 53 27.90 -2.22 13.99
N LEU A 54 27.39 -1.41 14.92
CA LEU A 54 26.11 -0.70 14.77
C LEU A 54 26.14 0.35 13.65
N ASP A 55 27.24 1.11 13.54
CA ASP A 55 27.42 2.14 12.51
C ASP A 55 27.63 1.55 11.11
N ALA A 56 28.30 0.39 11.01
CA ALA A 56 28.52 -0.33 9.75
C ALA A 56 27.34 -1.24 9.35
N THR A 57 26.29 -1.33 10.16
CA THR A 57 25.15 -2.22 9.89
C THR A 57 24.38 -1.72 8.67
N PRO A 58 24.20 -2.54 7.60
CA PRO A 58 23.45 -2.15 6.41
C PRO A 58 21.94 -2.04 6.71
N PHE A 59 21.21 -1.42 5.79
CA PHE A 59 19.74 -1.38 5.88
C PHE A 59 19.15 -2.78 5.77
N ALA A 60 18.17 -3.09 6.61
CA ALA A 60 17.78 -4.46 6.89
C ALA A 60 16.45 -4.90 6.28
N PHE A 61 15.58 -3.99 5.84
CA PHE A 61 14.19 -4.34 5.51
C PHE A 61 13.94 -4.41 4.00
N ASP A 62 13.15 -5.40 3.56
CA ASP A 62 12.63 -5.53 2.19
C ASP A 62 11.15 -5.88 2.24
N LEU A 63 10.31 -5.15 1.47
CA LEU A 63 8.88 -5.39 1.36
C LEU A 63 8.49 -5.46 -0.12
N ALA A 64 7.91 -6.59 -0.52
CA ALA A 64 7.23 -6.74 -1.79
C ALA A 64 5.71 -6.73 -1.56
N VAL A 65 4.98 -5.86 -2.24
CA VAL A 65 3.50 -5.90 -2.28
C VAL A 65 3.06 -6.88 -3.35
N ASP A 66 1.88 -7.50 -3.23
CA ASP A 66 1.42 -8.50 -4.22
C ASP A 66 0.17 -8.09 -5.01
N THR A 67 -0.48 -7.00 -4.58
CA THR A 67 -1.74 -6.52 -5.12
C THR A 67 -1.70 -5.01 -5.25
N ILE A 68 -2.03 -4.51 -6.44
CA ILE A 68 -2.33 -3.09 -6.68
C ILE A 68 -3.68 -3.05 -7.39
N SER A 69 -4.62 -2.26 -6.88
CA SER A 69 -5.85 -1.95 -7.59
C SER A 69 -5.96 -0.46 -7.87
N TYR A 70 -6.61 -0.17 -8.99
CA TYR A 70 -7.03 1.16 -9.39
C TYR A 70 -8.52 1.12 -9.68
N ASN A 71 -9.22 2.20 -9.39
CA ASN A 71 -10.60 2.38 -9.77
C ASN A 71 -10.76 3.79 -10.36
N SER A 72 -11.57 3.90 -11.42
CA SER A 72 -11.77 5.15 -12.15
C SER A 72 -13.03 5.94 -11.77
N CYS A 73 -13.60 5.73 -10.57
CA CYS A 73 -14.74 6.51 -10.12
C CYS A 73 -14.51 8.02 -10.14
N VAL A 74 -15.55 8.77 -10.50
CA VAL A 74 -15.57 10.24 -10.53
C VAL A 74 -16.87 10.82 -9.92
N GLY A 75 -17.57 10.01 -9.12
CA GLY A 75 -18.80 10.41 -8.42
C GLY A 75 -18.58 11.44 -7.31
N VAL A 76 -19.68 11.79 -6.65
CA VAL A 76 -19.70 12.76 -5.53
C VAL A 76 -19.51 12.03 -4.20
N ASN A 77 -18.75 12.62 -3.26
CA ASN A 77 -18.52 12.08 -1.91
C ASN A 77 -17.84 10.69 -1.84
N LEU A 78 -17.02 10.33 -2.83
CA LEU A 78 -16.38 9.01 -2.91
C LEU A 78 -15.61 8.62 -1.62
N ASN A 79 -14.92 9.59 -1.00
CA ASN A 79 -14.16 9.35 0.24
C ASN A 79 -15.03 8.95 1.46
N GLN A 80 -16.34 9.20 1.43
CA GLN A 80 -17.28 8.78 2.49
C GLN A 80 -17.82 7.35 2.28
N SER A 81 -17.51 6.71 1.15
CA SER A 81 -18.14 5.45 0.69
C SER A 81 -17.19 4.25 0.59
N GLY A 82 -15.98 4.37 1.13
CA GLY A 82 -14.95 3.32 1.09
C GLY A 82 -14.38 3.02 -0.30
N ILE A 83 -14.69 3.84 -1.31
CA ILE A 83 -14.14 3.68 -2.67
C ILE A 83 -12.73 4.30 -2.71
N HIS A 84 -11.73 3.46 -2.99
CA HIS A 84 -10.34 3.87 -3.17
C HIS A 84 -10.06 4.27 -4.63
N GLY A 85 -9.18 5.26 -4.85
CA GLY A 85 -8.62 5.60 -6.15
C GLY A 85 -7.52 4.63 -6.54
N ILE A 86 -6.47 4.57 -5.72
CA ILE A 86 -5.38 3.58 -5.82
C ILE A 86 -5.31 2.85 -4.47
N LYS A 87 -5.20 1.52 -4.48
CA LYS A 87 -4.90 0.72 -3.29
C LYS A 87 -3.75 -0.23 -3.56
N ILE A 88 -2.83 -0.34 -2.62
CA ILE A 88 -1.60 -1.15 -2.69
C ILE A 88 -1.51 -2.02 -1.43
N GLY A 89 -1.10 -3.27 -1.56
CA GLY A 89 -0.92 -4.12 -0.38
C GLY A 89 -0.44 -5.55 -0.63
N VAL A 90 -0.31 -6.27 0.48
CA VAL A 90 -0.03 -7.70 0.57
C VAL A 90 -1.31 -8.41 1.01
N SER A 91 -1.96 -9.12 0.08
CA SER A 91 -3.20 -9.85 0.36
C SER A 91 -3.02 -11.37 0.46
N GLU A 92 -1.96 -11.93 -0.13
CA GLU A 92 -1.55 -13.32 0.12
C GLU A 92 -0.12 -13.39 0.65
N GLY A 93 -0.01 -13.56 1.97
CA GLY A 93 1.21 -14.04 2.60
C GLY A 93 1.50 -15.50 2.23
N PHE A 94 2.78 -15.82 2.07
CA PHE A 94 3.24 -17.19 1.86
C PHE A 94 3.16 -18.01 3.15
N VAL A 95 2.69 -19.27 3.05
CA VAL A 95 3.34 -20.43 3.69
C VAL A 95 2.99 -21.71 2.90
N ASP A 96 3.99 -22.47 2.44
CA ASP A 96 3.96 -23.93 2.61
C ASP A 96 4.99 -24.28 3.70
N ALA A 97 4.82 -25.40 4.40
CA ALA A 97 5.67 -25.76 5.54
C ALA A 97 7.13 -26.07 5.16
N ASN A 98 7.45 -26.08 3.87
CA ASN A 98 8.72 -26.53 3.30
C ASN A 98 9.53 -25.41 2.61
N GLY A 99 8.99 -24.19 2.50
CA GLY A 99 9.64 -23.08 1.80
C GLY A 99 9.64 -23.20 0.27
N SER A 100 8.80 -24.06 -0.32
CA SER A 100 8.92 -24.47 -1.73
C SER A 100 8.01 -23.73 -2.72
N GLY A 101 6.98 -23.05 -2.23
CA GLY A 101 6.03 -22.32 -3.07
C GLY A 101 6.50 -20.90 -3.45
N ALA A 102 5.92 -20.35 -4.52
CA ALA A 102 6.20 -18.99 -4.96
C ALA A 102 5.61 -17.93 -3.99
N VAL A 103 6.47 -17.28 -3.21
CA VAL A 103 6.13 -16.17 -2.32
C VAL A 103 5.68 -14.93 -3.10
N LYS A 104 4.44 -14.46 -2.89
CA LYS A 104 3.88 -13.35 -3.68
C LYS A 104 4.24 -11.97 -3.12
N GLY A 105 4.15 -11.80 -1.80
CA GLY A 105 4.49 -10.55 -1.08
C GLY A 105 4.77 -10.75 0.41
N GLY A 106 5.05 -9.65 1.11
CA GLY A 106 5.38 -9.59 2.54
C GLY A 106 6.74 -8.96 2.83
N ILE A 107 6.92 -8.48 4.06
CA ILE A 107 8.18 -7.92 4.58
C ILE A 107 9.10 -9.01 5.11
N LYS A 108 10.40 -8.91 4.85
CA LYS A 108 11.48 -9.72 5.45
C LYS A 108 12.69 -8.86 5.81
N LEU A 109 13.66 -9.52 6.46
CA LEU A 109 15.03 -9.05 6.52
C LEU A 109 15.77 -9.33 5.19
N ARG A 110 16.65 -8.42 4.78
CA ARG A 110 17.45 -8.52 3.55
C ARG A 110 18.62 -9.49 3.72
N SER A 111 18.95 -10.19 2.63
CA SER A 111 20.04 -11.16 2.54
C SER A 111 21.40 -10.55 2.89
N ASP A 112 21.67 -9.31 2.45
CA ASP A 112 22.92 -8.59 2.72
C ASP A 112 23.07 -8.21 4.21
N PHE A 113 21.99 -7.76 4.85
CA PHE A 113 21.95 -7.57 6.31
C PHE A 113 22.17 -8.88 7.08
N LEU A 114 21.46 -9.95 6.72
CA LEU A 114 21.65 -11.25 7.39
C LEU A 114 23.07 -11.80 7.20
N GLN A 115 23.65 -11.60 6.02
CA GLN A 115 25.04 -11.98 5.73
C GLN A 115 26.05 -11.12 6.52
N PHE A 116 25.77 -9.84 6.74
CA PHE A 116 26.54 -8.98 7.66
C PHE A 116 26.46 -9.47 9.10
N ILE A 117 25.27 -9.82 9.61
CA ILE A 117 25.08 -10.38 10.96
C ILE A 117 25.91 -11.64 11.13
N ALA A 118 25.79 -12.60 10.19
CA ALA A 118 26.54 -13.86 10.23
C ALA A 118 28.07 -13.64 10.26
N GLN A 119 28.57 -12.58 9.62
CA GLN A 119 29.99 -12.28 9.54
C GLN A 119 30.55 -11.53 10.74
N ASN A 120 29.79 -10.59 11.31
CA ASN A 120 30.30 -9.57 12.24
C ASN A 120 29.76 -9.71 13.67
N VAL A 121 28.71 -10.49 13.90
CA VAL A 121 28.07 -10.67 15.21
C VAL A 121 28.46 -12.01 15.80
N GLN A 122 28.99 -12.01 17.02
CA GLN A 122 29.29 -13.24 17.76
C GLN A 122 28.04 -13.71 18.52
N PRO A 123 27.71 -15.01 18.49
CA PRO A 123 26.67 -15.58 19.36
C PRO A 123 26.95 -15.32 20.85
N ASN A 124 25.90 -15.04 21.62
CA ASN A 124 26.02 -14.95 23.07
C ASN A 124 26.23 -16.35 23.67
N TYR A 125 27.40 -16.60 24.26
CA TYR A 125 27.72 -17.89 24.91
C TYR A 125 26.65 -18.26 25.97
N PRO A 126 26.17 -19.51 26.05
CA PRO A 126 26.65 -20.71 25.34
C PRO A 126 25.95 -20.99 23.99
N ALA A 127 25.15 -20.07 23.45
CA ALA A 127 24.44 -20.32 22.19
C ALA A 127 25.42 -20.48 21.00
N PRO A 128 25.24 -21.47 20.12
CA PRO A 128 26.08 -21.65 18.94
C PRO A 128 25.72 -20.71 17.78
N THR A 129 24.60 -19.98 17.88
CA THR A 129 24.04 -19.13 16.82
C THR A 129 23.56 -17.80 17.39
N VAL A 130 23.61 -16.74 16.58
CA VAL A 130 23.07 -15.42 16.94
C VAL A 130 21.56 -15.53 17.20
N SER A 131 21.09 -14.99 18.33
CA SER A 131 19.66 -15.03 18.70
C SER A 131 18.83 -13.92 18.04
N SER A 132 17.51 -14.13 17.93
CA SER A 132 16.56 -13.08 17.51
C SER A 132 16.68 -11.80 18.35
N SER A 133 16.94 -11.93 19.66
CA SER A 133 17.15 -10.78 20.56
C SER A 133 18.45 -10.01 20.28
N GLN A 134 19.53 -10.66 19.82
CA GLN A 134 20.73 -9.97 19.37
C GLN A 134 20.46 -9.19 18.06
N ILE A 135 19.69 -9.76 17.14
CA ILE A 135 19.30 -9.09 15.88
C ILE A 135 18.39 -7.90 16.17
N GLN A 136 17.39 -8.07 17.04
CA GLN A 136 16.53 -6.98 17.50
C GLN A 136 17.33 -5.84 18.14
N TYR A 137 18.31 -6.15 19.00
CA TYR A 137 19.20 -5.14 19.57
C TYR A 137 19.94 -4.35 18.49
N ILE A 138 20.51 -5.02 17.48
CA ILE A 138 21.22 -4.37 16.38
C ILE A 138 20.29 -3.51 15.53
N LEU A 139 19.08 -3.97 15.23
CA LEU A 139 18.10 -3.20 14.46
C LEU A 139 17.61 -1.95 15.20
N LYS A 140 17.41 -2.04 16.53
CA LYS A 140 17.01 -0.90 17.36
C LYS A 140 18.12 0.13 17.56
N ASN A 141 19.40 -0.27 17.52
CA ASN A 141 20.54 0.59 17.85
C ASN A 141 21.41 1.00 16.64
N SER A 142 21.16 0.46 15.45
CA SER A 142 21.86 0.89 14.22
C SER A 142 21.16 2.07 13.56
N THR A 143 21.92 3.09 13.18
CA THR A 143 21.42 4.32 12.56
C THR A 143 20.62 4.06 11.27
N ALA A 144 21.03 3.05 10.49
CA ALA A 144 20.32 2.61 9.30
C ALA A 144 18.90 2.09 9.59
N ASN A 145 18.67 1.41 10.72
CA ASN A 145 17.46 0.61 10.96
C ASN A 145 16.56 1.09 12.11
N ALA A 146 17.10 1.85 13.07
CA ALA A 146 16.33 2.47 14.15
C ALA A 146 15.20 3.35 13.60
N ASP A 147 14.07 3.38 14.31
CA ASP A 147 12.87 4.18 13.99
C ASP A 147 12.39 4.08 12.54
N THR A 148 12.52 2.90 11.94
CA THR A 148 12.09 2.66 10.56
C THR A 148 10.65 2.17 10.54
N TYR A 149 9.80 2.84 9.77
CA TYR A 149 8.42 2.49 9.49
C TYR A 149 8.22 2.28 7.98
N ILE A 150 7.20 1.52 7.61
CA ILE A 150 6.78 1.39 6.21
C ILE A 150 6.00 2.65 5.83
N GLN A 151 6.33 3.25 4.69
CA GLN A 151 5.63 4.39 4.12
C GLN A 151 5.17 4.03 2.70
N TYR A 152 3.88 4.17 2.42
CA TYR A 152 3.33 4.09 1.07
C TYR A 152 2.95 5.50 0.62
N ALA A 153 3.36 5.90 -0.58
CA ALA A 153 2.98 7.21 -1.10
C ALA A 153 3.01 7.26 -2.62
N VAL A 154 2.25 8.17 -3.22
CA VAL A 154 2.53 8.61 -4.59
C VAL A 154 3.59 9.70 -4.54
N ARG A 155 4.68 9.51 -5.29
CA ARG A 155 5.86 10.37 -5.25
C ARG A 155 6.26 10.87 -6.63
N THR A 156 6.91 12.03 -6.67
CA THR A 156 7.66 12.50 -7.83
C THR A 156 8.83 11.57 -8.12
N ALA A 157 9.03 11.16 -9.38
CA ALA A 157 10.17 10.32 -9.76
C ALA A 157 11.54 11.04 -9.64
N THR A 158 11.55 12.37 -9.61
CA THR A 158 12.76 13.21 -9.63
C THR A 158 13.46 13.36 -8.28
N ASP A 159 12.71 13.35 -7.18
CA ASP A 159 13.25 13.59 -5.83
C ASP A 159 12.55 12.79 -4.72
N LEU A 160 11.60 11.92 -5.09
CA LEU A 160 10.82 11.08 -4.19
C LEU A 160 10.09 11.88 -3.09
N ARG A 161 9.72 13.14 -3.34
CA ARG A 161 8.76 13.86 -2.49
C ARG A 161 7.38 13.26 -2.68
N VAL A 162 6.58 13.22 -1.62
CA VAL A 162 5.16 12.88 -1.76
C VAL A 162 4.50 14.01 -2.54
N VAL A 163 3.72 13.64 -3.54
CA VAL A 163 2.91 14.61 -4.27
C VAL A 163 1.76 15.02 -3.34
N PRO A 164 1.52 16.32 -3.10
CA PRO A 164 0.37 16.76 -2.29
C PRO A 164 -0.97 16.52 -3.00
N ASP A 165 -0.92 16.33 -4.34
CA ASP A 165 -2.04 16.00 -5.20
C ASP A 165 -1.86 14.61 -5.82
N THR A 166 -2.72 13.66 -5.46
CA THR A 166 -3.17 12.64 -6.41
C THR A 166 -4.59 12.92 -6.81
N ILE A 167 -5.50 13.03 -5.86
CA ILE A 167 -6.84 13.51 -6.09
C ILE A 167 -7.42 14.06 -4.75
N GLN A 168 -7.20 15.36 -4.44
CA GLN A 168 -8.03 16.30 -3.62
C GLN A 168 -7.16 17.50 -3.17
N PRO A 169 -7.59 18.76 -3.34
CA PRO A 169 -7.20 19.89 -2.49
C PRO A 169 -8.30 20.28 -1.52
N SER A 170 -7.91 20.99 -0.46
CA SER A 170 -8.83 21.66 0.44
C SER A 170 -8.24 23.02 0.78
N ASN A 171 -9.11 24.01 0.91
CA ASN A 171 -8.82 25.39 1.28
C ASN A 171 -8.20 25.54 2.70
N THR A 172 -7.81 24.42 3.32
CA THR A 172 -7.15 24.29 4.61
C THR A 172 -5.89 23.41 4.46
N PRO A 173 -4.72 23.88 4.91
CA PRO A 173 -3.48 23.11 4.86
C PRO A 173 -3.48 22.03 5.95
N MET A 174 -3.91 20.82 5.61
CA MET A 174 -3.92 19.68 6.55
C MET A 174 -3.39 18.38 5.93
N MET A 175 -2.20 17.99 6.42
CA MET A 175 -1.51 16.70 6.29
C MET A 175 -1.21 16.19 4.86
N VAL A 176 -0.08 15.50 4.72
CA VAL A 176 0.34 14.88 3.45
C VAL A 176 -0.68 13.81 3.08
N ARG A 177 -1.48 14.12 2.06
CA ARG A 177 -2.74 13.42 1.73
C ARG A 177 -2.54 12.08 1.02
N ASP A 178 -1.49 12.01 0.21
CA ASP A 178 -1.19 10.88 -0.66
C ASP A 178 0.00 10.05 -0.17
N GLY A 179 0.20 10.06 1.16
CA GLY A 179 1.15 9.21 1.86
C GLY A 179 0.55 8.68 3.16
N VAL A 180 0.72 7.39 3.39
CA VAL A 180 0.29 6.67 4.60
C VAL A 180 1.48 5.90 5.13
N TYR A 181 1.68 5.91 6.45
CA TYR A 181 2.67 5.04 7.09
C TYR A 181 2.00 4.01 7.99
N GLU A 182 2.66 2.87 8.16
CA GLU A 182 2.25 1.86 9.12
C GLU A 182 2.71 2.28 10.51
N GLY A 183 1.80 2.41 11.47
CA GLY A 183 2.08 3.00 12.80
C GLY A 183 2.92 2.17 13.76
N VAL A 184 3.61 1.11 13.30
CA VAL A 184 4.43 0.21 14.11
C VAL A 184 5.87 0.21 13.57
N PRO A 185 6.89 0.47 14.40
CA PRO A 185 8.28 0.40 13.97
C PRO A 185 8.69 -1.03 13.61
N LEU A 186 9.51 -1.19 12.58
CA LEU A 186 9.92 -2.50 12.06
C LEU A 186 10.88 -3.28 12.98
N ALA A 187 11.57 -2.56 13.87
CA ALA A 187 12.46 -3.15 14.88
C ALA A 187 11.75 -3.55 16.18
N GLU A 188 10.43 -3.34 16.29
CA GLU A 188 9.63 -3.57 17.49
C GLU A 188 8.79 -4.85 17.44
N GLU A 189 8.33 -5.28 18.62
CA GLU A 189 7.40 -6.40 18.75
C GLU A 189 5.98 -6.02 18.27
N PRO A 190 5.19 -6.96 17.71
CA PRO A 190 5.49 -8.38 17.48
C PRO A 190 6.33 -8.65 16.21
N LEU A 191 6.53 -7.62 15.39
CA LEU A 191 6.88 -7.76 13.98
C LEU A 191 8.28 -8.33 13.81
N ILE A 192 9.24 -7.90 14.65
CA ILE A 192 10.60 -8.41 14.61
C ILE A 192 10.72 -9.87 15.05
N SER A 193 9.98 -10.32 16.07
CA SER A 193 9.96 -11.74 16.45
C SER A 193 9.36 -12.61 15.34
N GLN A 194 8.39 -12.11 14.58
CA GLN A 194 7.86 -12.82 13.41
C GLN A 194 8.87 -12.88 12.25
N MET A 195 9.52 -11.76 11.89
CA MET A 195 10.52 -11.73 10.81
C MET A 195 11.79 -12.54 11.12
N THR A 196 12.21 -12.61 12.40
CA THR A 196 13.37 -13.41 12.83
C THR A 196 13.03 -14.86 13.16
N LYS A 197 11.74 -15.26 13.07
CA LYS A 197 11.32 -16.64 13.27
C LYS A 197 11.90 -17.53 12.17
N ASP A 198 12.35 -18.73 12.56
CA ASP A 198 12.90 -19.77 11.66
C ASP A 198 14.16 -19.35 10.87
N LEU A 199 14.78 -18.23 11.25
CA LEU A 199 16.09 -17.77 10.79
C LEU A 199 17.20 -18.76 11.19
N LYS A 200 18.13 -19.06 10.27
CA LYS A 200 19.23 -20.01 10.54
C LYS A 200 20.54 -19.52 9.94
N PHE A 201 21.61 -19.63 10.73
CA PHE A 201 22.99 -19.40 10.30
C PHE A 201 23.75 -20.72 10.25
N GLY A 202 24.62 -20.87 9.26
CA GLY A 202 25.41 -22.07 9.05
C GLY A 202 26.83 -21.96 9.60
N PRO A 203 27.56 -23.10 9.65
CA PRO A 203 29.01 -23.05 9.79
C PRO A 203 29.61 -22.17 8.70
N ASN A 204 30.76 -21.56 8.99
CA ASN A 204 31.44 -20.60 8.11
C ASN A 204 30.67 -19.30 7.82
N LYS A 205 29.84 -18.82 8.76
CA LYS A 205 29.23 -17.48 8.71
C LYS A 205 28.29 -17.27 7.51
N THR A 206 27.55 -18.31 7.13
CA THR A 206 26.60 -18.29 6.01
C THR A 206 25.16 -18.17 6.50
N VAL A 207 24.27 -17.61 5.67
CA VAL A 207 22.81 -17.62 5.91
C VAL A 207 22.22 -18.92 5.34
N LEU A 208 21.51 -19.70 6.17
CA LEU A 208 20.82 -20.93 5.76
C LEU A 208 19.30 -20.77 5.64
N SER A 209 18.74 -19.77 6.33
CA SER A 209 17.31 -19.41 6.25
C SER A 209 17.17 -17.94 6.59
N GLU A 210 16.43 -17.20 5.77
CA GLU A 210 16.18 -15.77 5.94
C GLU A 210 15.02 -15.43 6.89
N GLY A 211 14.40 -16.47 7.46
CA GLY A 211 13.23 -16.33 8.33
C GLY A 211 11.92 -16.15 7.58
N ALA A 212 10.84 -15.90 8.32
CA ALA A 212 9.50 -15.78 7.74
C ALA A 212 9.25 -14.40 7.10
N ARG A 213 8.58 -14.38 5.94
CA ARG A 213 7.95 -13.14 5.43
C ARG A 213 6.66 -12.86 6.18
N VAL A 214 6.54 -11.65 6.70
CA VAL A 214 5.34 -11.19 7.42
C VAL A 214 4.44 -10.39 6.48
N TYR A 215 3.14 -10.62 6.57
CA TYR A 215 2.13 -9.99 5.68
C TYR A 215 1.06 -9.22 6.45
N ASN A 216 1.11 -9.25 7.78
CA ASN A 216 0.21 -8.53 8.67
C ASN A 216 0.99 -7.91 9.85
N ILE A 217 0.49 -6.82 10.42
CA ILE A 217 1.15 -6.13 11.55
C ILE A 217 0.45 -6.43 12.89
N GLY A 218 -0.82 -6.85 12.87
CA GLY A 218 -1.65 -6.99 14.08
C GLY A 218 -1.41 -8.28 14.89
N THR A 219 -1.36 -8.15 16.22
CA THR A 219 -1.40 -9.29 17.15
C THR A 219 -2.82 -9.85 17.32
N SER A 220 -3.09 -10.97 16.65
CA SER A 220 -3.95 -12.09 17.11
C SER A 220 -5.44 -11.89 17.47
N THR A 221 -6.16 -10.87 16.97
CA THR A 221 -7.65 -10.91 16.94
C THR A 221 -8.24 -10.52 15.58
N ALA A 222 -7.65 -9.53 14.90
CA ALA A 222 -7.91 -9.24 13.50
C ALA A 222 -6.57 -8.97 12.78
N PRO A 223 -6.14 -9.81 11.83
CA PRO A 223 -4.89 -9.58 11.10
C PRO A 223 -5.04 -8.36 10.18
N LYS A 224 -4.43 -7.23 10.56
CA LYS A 224 -4.30 -6.06 9.67
C LYS A 224 -3.27 -6.38 8.58
N ALA A 225 -3.72 -6.51 7.34
CA ALA A 225 -2.84 -6.66 6.17
C ALA A 225 -1.91 -5.44 6.02
N LEU A 226 -0.74 -5.66 5.41
CA LEU A 226 0.14 -4.59 4.94
C LEU A 226 -0.50 -3.92 3.72
N GLU A 227 -1.15 -2.77 3.92
CA GLU A 227 -1.85 -2.07 2.83
C GLU A 227 -1.99 -0.57 3.06
N ALA A 228 -2.06 0.18 1.95
CA ALA A 228 -2.44 1.58 1.93
C ALA A 228 -3.48 1.84 0.82
N SER A 229 -4.39 2.76 1.11
CA SER A 229 -5.47 3.18 0.23
C SER A 229 -5.44 4.70 0.07
N PHE A 230 -5.40 5.16 -1.17
CA PHE A 230 -5.42 6.56 -1.56
C PHE A 230 -6.82 6.89 -2.11
N GLY A 231 -7.39 8.02 -1.72
CA GLY A 231 -8.78 8.41 -2.00
C GLY A 231 -9.02 8.96 -3.41
N TYR A 232 -10.09 9.74 -3.57
CA TYR A 232 -10.38 10.55 -4.77
C TYR A 232 -10.60 12.03 -4.43
N SER A 233 -10.45 12.91 -5.43
CA SER A 233 -10.79 14.32 -5.33
C SER A 233 -12.26 14.41 -5.59
N ASN A 234 -12.92 15.15 -4.72
CA ASN A 234 -14.17 15.75 -5.08
C ASN A 234 -13.89 16.92 -6.04
N ILE A 235 -14.10 16.68 -7.33
CA ILE A 235 -14.65 17.60 -8.36
C ILE A 235 -13.87 18.90 -8.72
N ILE A 236 -13.03 19.47 -7.86
CA ILE A 236 -12.40 20.79 -8.05
C ILE A 236 -10.95 20.76 -7.56
N ASP A 237 -10.03 21.45 -8.26
CA ASP A 237 -8.71 21.77 -7.75
C ASP A 237 -8.45 23.30 -7.77
N GLU A 238 -7.77 23.82 -6.75
CA GLU A 238 -7.36 25.23 -6.66
C GLU A 238 -6.42 25.62 -7.81
N THR A 239 -5.63 24.67 -8.33
CA THR A 239 -4.79 24.87 -9.53
C THR A 239 -5.53 24.57 -10.84
N PHE A 240 -6.65 23.85 -10.80
CA PHE A 240 -7.48 23.53 -11.96
C PHE A 240 -8.82 24.24 -11.90
N SER A 241 -8.80 25.51 -12.30
CA SER A 241 -9.98 26.36 -12.45
C SER A 241 -11.13 25.62 -13.16
N ALA A 242 -12.33 25.71 -12.59
CA ALA A 242 -13.56 25.22 -13.22
C ALA A 242 -13.84 25.93 -14.57
N ASP A 243 -13.29 27.13 -14.78
CA ASP A 243 -13.34 27.88 -16.02
C ASP A 243 -12.37 27.33 -17.08
N ALA A 244 -11.24 26.74 -16.67
CA ALA A 244 -10.35 26.01 -17.58
C ALA A 244 -11.01 24.71 -18.07
N ALA A 245 -11.76 24.03 -17.20
CA ALA A 245 -12.59 22.87 -17.53
C ALA A 245 -13.82 23.22 -18.39
N ALA A 246 -14.18 24.49 -18.57
CA ALA A 246 -15.37 24.91 -19.31
C ALA A 246 -15.33 24.58 -20.82
N ASN A 247 -14.18 24.14 -21.34
CA ASN A 247 -13.96 23.83 -22.76
C ASN A 247 -13.90 22.33 -23.08
N ASP A 248 -13.71 21.43 -22.10
CA ASP A 248 -13.79 19.97 -22.33
C ASP A 248 -15.16 19.46 -21.87
N GLY A 249 -15.97 19.04 -22.84
CA GLY A 249 -17.36 18.60 -22.64
C GLY A 249 -17.45 17.22 -21.98
N GLN A 250 -16.84 17.03 -20.82
CA GLN A 250 -16.79 15.75 -20.09
C GLN A 250 -16.84 15.95 -18.55
N GLY A 251 -16.46 17.13 -18.06
CA GLY A 251 -16.54 17.53 -16.65
C GLY A 251 -15.18 17.50 -15.94
N ALA A 252 -14.93 18.52 -15.10
CA ALA A 252 -13.63 18.78 -14.49
C ALA A 252 -13.00 17.57 -13.75
N ALA A 253 -13.81 16.77 -13.06
CA ALA A 253 -13.36 15.59 -12.32
C ALA A 253 -12.72 14.50 -13.20
N GLU A 254 -13.29 14.25 -14.38
CA GLU A 254 -12.76 13.25 -15.32
C GLU A 254 -11.52 13.78 -16.04
N GLU A 255 -11.51 15.05 -16.45
CA GLU A 255 -10.33 15.66 -17.08
C GLU A 255 -9.13 15.72 -16.12
N TYR A 256 -9.36 16.07 -14.86
CA TYR A 256 -8.33 16.02 -13.82
C TYR A 256 -7.80 14.59 -13.61
N SER A 257 -8.69 13.60 -13.50
CA SER A 257 -8.32 12.19 -13.39
C SER A 257 -7.46 11.73 -14.57
N ASP A 258 -7.79 12.14 -15.79
CA ASP A 258 -7.00 11.87 -16.99
C ASP A 258 -5.60 12.51 -16.95
N LYS A 259 -5.47 13.74 -16.44
CA LYS A 259 -4.16 14.41 -16.25
C LYS A 259 -3.30 13.69 -15.22
N VAL A 260 -3.88 13.20 -14.12
CA VAL A 260 -3.16 12.39 -13.12
C VAL A 260 -2.70 11.06 -13.72
N ARG A 261 -3.59 10.36 -14.46
CA ARG A 261 -3.25 9.13 -15.20
C ARG A 261 -2.18 9.38 -16.27
N ALA A 262 -2.14 10.55 -16.88
CA ALA A 262 -1.07 10.95 -17.80
C ALA A 262 0.29 11.12 -17.09
N LYS A 263 0.33 11.71 -15.89
CA LYS A 263 1.58 11.86 -15.10
C LYS A 263 2.19 10.52 -14.65
N PHE A 264 1.37 9.48 -14.43
CA PHE A 264 1.87 8.12 -14.25
C PHE A 264 2.42 7.52 -15.55
N ASN A 265 1.70 7.69 -16.66
CA ASN A 265 2.13 7.21 -17.99
C ASN A 265 3.47 7.82 -18.44
N THR A 266 3.75 9.08 -18.13
CA THR A 266 5.04 9.74 -18.42
C THR A 266 6.14 9.35 -17.43
N GLY A 267 5.84 8.57 -16.40
CA GLY A 267 6.78 8.26 -15.31
C GLY A 267 7.09 9.45 -14.40
N THR A 268 6.33 10.54 -14.47
CA THR A 268 6.47 11.71 -13.59
C THR A 268 6.07 11.35 -12.16
N TYR A 269 4.99 10.57 -12.01
CA TYR A 269 4.52 10.01 -10.75
C TYR A 269 4.82 8.52 -10.65
N LEU A 270 5.24 8.10 -9.46
CA LEU A 270 5.41 6.70 -9.07
C LEU A 270 4.54 6.43 -7.85
N LEU A 271 3.80 5.32 -7.86
CA LEU A 271 3.30 4.73 -6.62
C LEU A 271 4.50 4.08 -5.93
N THR A 272 4.71 4.31 -4.63
CA THR A 272 5.90 3.84 -3.94
C THR A 272 5.57 3.16 -2.63
N GLN A 273 6.37 2.15 -2.30
CA GLN A 273 6.58 1.65 -0.95
C GLN A 273 8.02 2.01 -0.59
N THR A 274 8.18 2.75 0.50
CA THR A 274 9.46 3.25 1.02
C THR A 274 9.57 2.93 2.51
N PHE A 275 10.74 3.16 3.07
CA PHE A 275 11.00 3.09 4.50
C PHE A 275 11.41 4.48 5.01
N GLY A 276 10.93 4.90 6.18
CA GLY A 276 11.20 6.25 6.70
C GLY A 276 10.81 6.41 8.17
N ASN A 277 11.13 7.55 8.78
CA ASN A 277 10.68 7.89 10.13
C ASN A 277 9.66 9.04 10.08
N PRO A 278 8.35 8.78 10.20
CA PRO A 278 7.31 9.81 10.19
C PRO A 278 7.35 10.72 11.43
N LEU A 279 8.03 10.29 12.51
CA LEU A 279 8.20 11.07 13.75
C LEU A 279 9.36 12.07 13.65
N ALA A 280 10.21 11.96 12.64
CA ALA A 280 11.28 12.93 12.34
C ALA A 280 10.78 14.11 11.48
N ALA A 281 9.49 14.43 11.56
CA ALA A 281 8.84 15.49 10.80
C ALA A 281 9.49 16.86 11.04
N ASP A 282 9.70 17.61 9.97
CA ASP A 282 10.28 18.95 9.99
C ASP A 282 9.27 19.96 10.55
N THR A 283 9.56 20.51 11.73
CA THR A 283 8.72 21.52 12.40
C THR A 283 8.71 22.87 11.68
N THR A 284 9.57 23.08 10.67
CA THR A 284 9.65 24.32 9.88
C THR A 284 8.77 24.31 8.62
N GLY A 285 8.03 23.21 8.38
CA GLY A 285 6.79 23.24 7.57
C GLY A 285 6.83 22.56 6.20
N SER A 286 7.95 21.96 5.78
CA SER A 286 8.06 21.29 4.46
C SER A 286 7.79 19.78 4.47
N ASP A 287 7.93 19.12 5.63
CA ASP A 287 7.67 17.69 5.83
C ASP A 287 7.02 17.42 7.20
N SER A 288 5.84 18.00 7.42
CA SER A 288 5.06 17.90 8.67
C SER A 288 4.55 16.49 9.02
N THR A 289 4.94 15.48 8.24
CA THR A 289 4.55 14.06 8.42
C THR A 289 5.74 13.09 8.35
N GLY A 290 6.96 13.58 8.13
CA GLY A 290 8.17 12.77 7.89
C GLY A 290 8.06 11.82 6.68
N LEU A 291 7.12 12.09 5.76
CA LEU A 291 6.87 11.27 4.58
C LEU A 291 7.70 11.72 3.38
N ASN A 292 8.10 12.99 3.27
CA ASN A 292 8.97 13.49 2.19
C ASN A 292 10.44 13.02 2.34
N SER A 293 10.77 12.43 3.48
CA SER A 293 12.14 12.04 3.85
C SER A 293 12.32 10.51 3.99
N PRO A 294 12.10 9.71 2.91
CA PRO A 294 12.36 8.26 2.97
C PRO A 294 13.86 8.00 3.19
N LYS A 295 14.20 6.93 3.90
CA LYS A 295 15.60 6.51 4.15
C LYS A 295 16.30 6.19 2.84
N ARG A 296 17.52 6.70 2.69
CA ARG A 296 18.35 6.57 1.48
C ARG A 296 19.71 5.97 1.83
N LYS A 297 20.31 5.25 0.88
CA LYS A 297 21.71 4.80 0.97
C LYS A 297 22.70 5.96 0.80
N VAL A 298 22.34 6.91 -0.07
CA VAL A 298 23.11 8.12 -0.36
C VAL A 298 22.16 9.29 -0.15
N ALA A 299 22.38 10.08 0.90
CA ALA A 299 21.45 11.14 1.31
C ALA A 299 21.26 12.25 0.27
N THR A 300 22.27 12.48 -0.59
CA THR A 300 22.26 13.49 -1.66
C THR A 300 21.57 13.03 -2.94
N ASP A 301 21.37 11.71 -3.14
CA ASP A 301 20.68 11.20 -4.31
C ASP A 301 19.17 11.13 -4.07
N LEU A 302 18.48 12.23 -4.38
CA LEU A 302 17.05 12.35 -4.16
C LEU A 302 16.22 11.43 -5.09
N THR A 303 16.79 10.86 -6.14
CA THR A 303 16.08 9.90 -7.01
C THR A 303 15.96 8.51 -6.38
N LYS A 304 16.72 8.22 -5.31
CA LYS A 304 16.87 6.87 -4.73
C LYS A 304 16.50 6.80 -3.26
N ALA A 305 15.89 5.69 -2.85
CA ALA A 305 15.52 5.39 -1.47
C ALA A 305 15.47 3.87 -1.25
N TYR A 306 15.47 3.42 0.00
CA TYR A 306 15.16 2.02 0.28
C TYR A 306 13.66 1.75 0.07
N GLY A 307 13.33 0.80 -0.81
CA GLY A 307 11.95 0.40 -1.10
C GLY A 307 11.71 0.01 -2.57
N ARG A 308 10.44 -0.03 -2.96
CA ARG A 308 9.94 -0.39 -4.29
C ARG A 308 9.12 0.74 -4.91
N GLY A 309 9.36 1.01 -6.19
CA GLY A 309 8.59 1.93 -7.01
C GLY A 309 7.74 1.16 -8.01
N TYR A 310 6.51 1.60 -8.23
CA TYR A 310 5.53 0.97 -9.11
C TYR A 310 5.13 2.01 -10.16
N GLN A 311 5.69 1.87 -11.36
CA GLN A 311 5.33 2.68 -12.51
C GLN A 311 4.04 2.10 -13.11
N LEU A 312 2.95 2.86 -12.95
CA LEU A 312 1.62 2.49 -13.42
C LEU A 312 1.42 2.98 -14.86
N SER A 313 0.75 2.20 -15.71
CA SER A 313 0.41 2.64 -17.07
C SER A 313 -1.08 2.48 -17.37
N PHE A 314 -1.70 3.57 -17.76
CA PHE A 314 -3.14 3.71 -17.95
C PHE A 314 -3.49 3.88 -19.43
N VAL A 315 -4.44 3.06 -19.91
CA VAL A 315 -4.86 3.00 -21.31
C VAL A 315 -6.36 3.26 -21.45
N THR A 316 -6.81 3.55 -22.66
CA THR A 316 -8.24 3.53 -23.00
C THR A 316 -8.70 2.08 -23.13
N LYS A 317 -9.93 1.76 -22.71
CA LYS A 317 -10.47 0.40 -22.83
C LYS A 317 -10.58 -0.06 -24.30
N ASN A 318 -10.86 0.88 -25.21
CA ASN A 318 -10.85 0.67 -26.64
C ASN A 318 -9.97 1.75 -27.30
N ALA A 319 -8.92 1.33 -27.99
CA ALA A 319 -7.97 2.23 -28.66
C ALA A 319 -8.51 2.82 -29.97
N GLY A 320 -9.61 2.28 -30.52
CA GLY A 320 -10.24 2.77 -31.75
C GLY A 320 -11.00 4.10 -31.58
N TYR A 321 -11.24 4.55 -30.35
CA TYR A 321 -11.94 5.79 -30.04
C TYR A 321 -11.04 6.71 -29.20
N SER A 322 -10.57 7.80 -29.80
CA SER A 322 -9.71 8.79 -29.12
C SER A 322 -10.42 9.61 -28.04
N SER A 323 -11.74 9.60 -28.05
CA SER A 323 -12.63 10.18 -27.03
C SER A 323 -12.71 9.36 -25.74
N TRP A 324 -12.37 8.06 -25.79
CA TRP A 324 -12.37 7.22 -24.59
C TRP A 324 -11.26 7.64 -23.64
N ARG A 325 -11.60 7.73 -22.35
CA ARG A 325 -10.67 8.13 -21.29
C ARG A 325 -9.65 7.04 -21.01
N LYS A 326 -8.47 7.42 -20.51
CA LYS A 326 -7.40 6.46 -20.16
C LYS A 326 -7.68 5.80 -18.81
N ASN A 327 -8.88 5.24 -18.63
CA ASN A 327 -9.41 4.88 -17.32
C ASN A 327 -9.13 3.43 -16.88
N VAL A 328 -8.27 2.70 -17.60
CA VAL A 328 -7.91 1.30 -17.30
C VAL A 328 -6.43 1.20 -16.93
N LEU A 329 -6.10 0.64 -15.76
CA LEU A 329 -4.71 0.30 -15.41
C LEU A 329 -4.30 -0.99 -16.14
N ASN A 330 -3.39 -0.86 -17.11
CA ASN A 330 -3.01 -1.94 -18.02
C ASN A 330 -1.79 -2.73 -17.53
N THR A 331 -0.78 -2.02 -17.04
CA THR A 331 0.50 -2.60 -16.62
C THR A 331 1.05 -1.90 -15.39
N VAL A 332 1.80 -2.68 -14.60
CA VAL A 332 2.63 -2.21 -13.48
C VAL A 332 4.05 -2.67 -13.73
N VAL A 333 5.02 -1.75 -13.66
CA VAL A 333 6.44 -2.07 -13.69
C VAL A 333 7.03 -1.79 -12.30
N GLU A 334 7.47 -2.85 -11.64
CA GLU A 334 8.13 -2.80 -10.32
C GLU A 334 9.62 -2.47 -10.48
N ARG A 335 10.07 -1.45 -9.77
CA ARG A 335 11.45 -0.97 -9.73
C ARG A 335 11.99 -1.02 -8.32
N ASP A 336 13.26 -1.36 -8.21
CA ASP A 336 14.03 -1.20 -6.99
C ASP A 336 14.44 0.28 -6.84
N LEU A 337 14.04 0.96 -5.77
CA LEU A 337 14.35 2.38 -5.56
C LEU A 337 15.81 2.62 -5.10
N GLU A 338 16.55 1.59 -4.69
CA GLU A 338 17.97 1.70 -4.35
C GLU A 338 18.84 1.72 -5.61
N THR A 339 18.37 1.11 -6.71
CA THR A 339 19.13 0.98 -7.97
C THR A 339 18.50 1.69 -9.18
N GLY A 340 17.20 2.03 -9.11
CA GLY A 340 16.40 2.54 -10.23
C GLY A 340 15.98 1.48 -11.27
N GLN A 341 16.51 0.26 -11.15
CA GLN A 341 16.31 -0.82 -12.11
C GLN A 341 14.97 -1.53 -11.91
N GLN A 342 14.44 -2.11 -12.99
CA GLN A 342 13.28 -2.99 -12.90
C GLN A 342 13.66 -4.28 -12.14
N VAL A 343 12.76 -4.75 -11.26
CA VAL A 343 13.01 -5.96 -10.46
C VAL A 343 12.95 -7.20 -11.36
N ALA A 344 14.01 -8.00 -11.37
CA ALA A 344 14.16 -9.15 -12.25
C ALA A 344 13.31 -10.36 -11.80
N GLY A 345 12.74 -11.08 -12.78
CA GLY A 345 11.91 -12.27 -12.53
C GLY A 345 10.52 -12.00 -11.96
N VAL A 346 10.11 -10.73 -11.90
CA VAL A 346 8.78 -10.28 -11.48
C VAL A 346 7.94 -9.90 -12.70
N SER A 347 6.68 -10.32 -12.70
CA SER A 347 5.68 -9.88 -13.68
C SER A 347 4.36 -9.54 -12.99
N TRP A 348 3.63 -8.60 -13.57
CA TRP A 348 2.33 -8.13 -13.07
C TRP A 348 1.26 -8.39 -14.11
N THR A 349 0.15 -9.00 -13.70
CA THR A 349 -1.02 -9.25 -14.56
C THR A 349 -2.21 -8.44 -14.07
N CYS A 350 -2.71 -7.53 -14.90
CA CYS A 350 -3.86 -6.67 -14.58
C CYS A 350 -5.15 -7.23 -15.21
N GLU A 351 -6.16 -7.45 -14.37
CA GLU A 351 -7.53 -7.76 -14.78
C GLU A 351 -8.42 -6.51 -14.64
N ASN A 352 -9.25 -6.26 -15.65
CA ASN A 352 -10.05 -5.04 -15.74
C ASN A 352 -11.54 -5.39 -15.84
N VAL A 353 -12.32 -4.99 -14.84
CA VAL A 353 -13.75 -5.26 -14.69
C VAL A 353 -14.55 -3.97 -14.69
N VAL A 354 -15.75 -4.00 -15.27
CA VAL A 354 -16.62 -2.83 -15.35
C VAL A 354 -17.28 -2.55 -14.00
N ILE A 355 -17.37 -1.27 -13.63
CA ILE A 355 -18.09 -0.83 -12.43
C ILE A 355 -19.48 -0.40 -12.87
N MET A 356 -20.52 -1.06 -12.39
CA MET A 356 -21.91 -0.74 -12.75
C MET A 356 -22.59 0.10 -11.66
N LYS A 357 -23.73 0.72 -11.99
CA LYS A 357 -24.53 1.44 -10.99
C LYS A 357 -25.09 0.50 -9.94
N THR A 358 -25.36 1.03 -8.74
CA THR A 358 -25.91 0.28 -7.59
C THR A 358 -27.21 -0.44 -7.96
N ASN A 359 -28.07 0.21 -8.74
CA ASN A 359 -29.37 -0.32 -9.18
C ASN A 359 -29.28 -1.33 -10.36
N GLU A 360 -28.09 -1.55 -10.92
CA GLU A 360 -27.81 -2.51 -11.99
C GLU A 360 -27.33 -3.87 -11.46
N PHE A 361 -27.08 -4.01 -10.15
CA PHE A 361 -26.76 -5.30 -9.50
C PHE A 361 -27.99 -6.20 -9.34
N ASN A 362 -28.58 -6.61 -10.45
CA ASN A 362 -29.80 -7.40 -10.51
C ASN A 362 -29.76 -8.48 -11.61
N ASN A 363 -30.66 -9.46 -11.53
CA ASN A 363 -30.80 -10.56 -12.49
C ASN A 363 -32.11 -10.46 -13.32
N LYS A 364 -32.82 -9.32 -13.28
CA LYS A 364 -34.24 -9.25 -13.66
C LYS A 364 -34.57 -8.31 -14.82
N LYS A 365 -33.68 -7.39 -15.18
CA LYS A 365 -33.89 -6.44 -16.27
C LYS A 365 -33.20 -6.94 -17.54
N ILE A 366 -33.98 -7.13 -18.60
CA ILE A 366 -33.47 -7.56 -19.93
C ILE A 366 -33.22 -6.32 -20.80
N ASP A 367 -34.00 -5.27 -20.60
CA ASP A 367 -33.97 -3.98 -21.31
C ASP A 367 -32.85 -3.02 -20.84
N GLN A 368 -32.07 -3.42 -19.83
CA GLN A 368 -31.01 -2.62 -19.22
C GLN A 368 -29.73 -3.46 -19.05
N PRO A 369 -28.55 -2.82 -19.05
CA PRO A 369 -27.31 -3.47 -18.60
C PRO A 369 -27.48 -4.03 -17.18
N ALA A 370 -26.87 -5.18 -16.89
CA ALA A 370 -27.01 -5.84 -15.60
C ALA A 370 -25.69 -6.45 -15.11
N CYS A 371 -25.44 -6.33 -13.80
CA CYS A 371 -24.41 -7.08 -13.10
C CYS A 371 -25.06 -8.26 -12.36
N SER A 372 -25.09 -9.42 -13.00
CA SER A 372 -25.77 -10.60 -12.48
C SER A 372 -25.01 -11.21 -11.31
N GLN A 373 -25.67 -11.35 -10.16
CA GLN A 373 -25.06 -11.83 -8.92
C GLN A 373 -24.46 -13.23 -9.10
N LEU A 374 -23.27 -13.47 -8.54
CA LEU A 374 -22.64 -14.79 -8.49
C LEU A 374 -23.47 -15.79 -7.66
N THR A 375 -23.43 -17.05 -8.06
CA THR A 375 -24.01 -18.19 -7.35
C THR A 375 -22.92 -19.15 -6.88
N ALA A 376 -23.22 -20.03 -5.93
CA ALA A 376 -22.27 -21.05 -5.46
C ALA A 376 -21.79 -21.97 -6.60
N ALA A 377 -22.66 -22.24 -7.60
CA ALA A 377 -22.31 -23.04 -8.77
C ALA A 377 -21.24 -22.36 -9.66
N ASP A 378 -21.29 -21.03 -9.79
CA ASP A 378 -20.30 -20.28 -10.61
C ASP A 378 -18.88 -20.40 -10.06
N LEU A 379 -18.76 -20.52 -8.74
CA LEU A 379 -17.48 -20.65 -8.03
C LEU A 379 -16.89 -22.08 -8.09
N THR A 380 -17.60 -23.05 -8.66
CA THR A 380 -17.02 -24.37 -9.00
C THR A 380 -16.04 -24.28 -10.18
N ASN A 381 -16.18 -23.26 -11.03
CA ASN A 381 -15.23 -22.99 -12.09
C ASN A 381 -13.97 -22.32 -11.50
N VAL A 382 -12.86 -23.06 -11.49
CA VAL A 382 -11.58 -22.62 -10.90
C VAL A 382 -11.06 -21.29 -11.45
N ASN A 383 -11.34 -20.96 -12.71
CA ASN A 383 -10.94 -19.69 -13.31
C ASN A 383 -11.80 -18.53 -12.80
N VAL A 384 -13.11 -18.72 -12.70
CA VAL A 384 -14.02 -17.72 -12.09
C VAL A 384 -13.65 -17.53 -10.62
N ALA A 385 -13.51 -18.62 -9.85
CA ALA A 385 -13.13 -18.56 -8.45
C ALA A 385 -11.80 -17.82 -8.23
N LYS A 386 -10.78 -18.06 -9.07
CA LYS A 386 -9.49 -17.34 -9.01
C LYS A 386 -9.65 -15.84 -9.28
N ARG A 387 -10.42 -15.45 -10.30
CA ARG A 387 -10.67 -14.03 -10.66
C ARG A 387 -11.45 -13.30 -9.56
N VAL A 388 -12.50 -13.94 -9.04
CA VAL A 388 -13.28 -13.42 -7.90
C VAL A 388 -12.40 -13.30 -6.65
N LYS A 389 -11.57 -14.32 -6.34
CA LYS A 389 -10.60 -14.27 -5.23
C LYS A 389 -9.64 -13.09 -5.38
N ASN A 390 -9.12 -12.84 -6.59
CA ASN A 390 -8.28 -11.68 -6.86
C ASN A 390 -9.03 -10.39 -6.53
N LEU A 391 -10.21 -10.15 -7.10
CA LEU A 391 -11.03 -8.96 -6.82
C LEU A 391 -11.27 -8.79 -5.30
N ARG A 392 -11.61 -9.86 -4.58
CA ARG A 392 -11.89 -9.84 -3.13
C ARG A 392 -10.70 -9.41 -2.25
N ARG A 393 -9.48 -9.33 -2.79
CA ARG A 393 -8.30 -8.77 -2.08
C ARG A 393 -8.51 -7.31 -1.69
N HIS A 394 -8.99 -6.48 -2.62
CA HIS A 394 -9.19 -5.04 -2.40
C HIS A 394 -10.66 -4.60 -2.50
N TYR A 395 -11.56 -5.44 -3.04
CA TYR A 395 -13.01 -5.19 -3.13
C TYR A 395 -13.76 -6.11 -2.16
N SER A 396 -13.87 -5.68 -0.91
CA SER A 396 -14.49 -6.44 0.19
C SER A 396 -15.91 -6.93 -0.16
N GLU A 397 -16.34 -8.05 0.43
CA GLU A 397 -17.73 -8.49 0.28
C GLU A 397 -18.73 -7.59 1.02
N ALA A 398 -18.32 -6.90 2.08
CA ALA A 398 -19.18 -5.96 2.78
C ALA A 398 -19.59 -4.79 1.88
N ASP A 399 -18.64 -4.24 1.11
CA ASP A 399 -18.80 -2.98 0.38
C ASP A 399 -19.09 -3.18 -1.11
N TRP A 400 -18.69 -4.32 -1.70
CA TRP A 400 -18.80 -4.57 -3.14
C TRP A 400 -19.56 -5.86 -3.49
N GLY A 401 -20.54 -5.74 -4.38
CA GLY A 401 -21.07 -6.84 -5.16
C GLY A 401 -20.10 -7.21 -6.30
N VAL A 402 -19.97 -8.51 -6.57
CA VAL A 402 -19.27 -9.04 -7.76
C VAL A 402 -20.26 -9.89 -8.53
N GLY A 403 -20.26 -9.78 -9.85
CA GLY A 403 -21.20 -10.46 -10.72
C GLY A 403 -20.67 -10.67 -12.13
N PHE A 404 -21.51 -11.19 -13.01
CA PHE A 404 -21.29 -11.27 -14.45
C PHE A 404 -21.96 -10.11 -15.16
N PHE A 405 -21.22 -9.42 -16.04
CA PHE A 405 -21.74 -8.34 -16.86
C PHE A 405 -22.59 -8.90 -18.00
N TYR A 406 -23.80 -8.35 -18.15
CA TYR A 406 -24.66 -8.53 -19.30
C TYR A 406 -24.92 -7.16 -19.93
N PRO A 407 -24.61 -6.96 -21.22
CA PRO A 407 -24.99 -5.74 -21.93
C PRO A 407 -26.52 -5.68 -22.10
N LYS A 408 -27.03 -4.48 -22.40
CA LYS A 408 -28.46 -4.24 -22.66
C LYS A 408 -28.99 -5.20 -23.74
N ASN A 409 -30.20 -5.73 -23.54
CA ASN A 409 -30.86 -6.70 -24.42
C ASN A 409 -30.13 -8.05 -24.56
N SER A 410 -29.12 -8.35 -23.74
CA SER A 410 -28.45 -9.65 -23.75
C SER A 410 -29.33 -10.75 -23.17
N ALA A 411 -29.44 -11.87 -23.87
CA ALA A 411 -30.16 -13.04 -23.37
C ALA A 411 -29.40 -13.69 -22.21
N TYR A 412 -30.01 -13.70 -21.02
CA TYR A 412 -29.47 -14.40 -19.86
C TYR A 412 -29.50 -15.93 -20.08
N ASN A 413 -28.33 -16.55 -20.24
CA ASN A 413 -28.19 -18.01 -20.34
C ASN A 413 -27.47 -18.58 -19.09
N PRO A 414 -28.18 -19.34 -18.22
CA PRO A 414 -27.59 -19.98 -17.04
C PRO A 414 -26.46 -20.96 -17.36
N ALA A 415 -26.50 -21.66 -18.51
CA ALA A 415 -25.53 -22.70 -18.84
C ALA A 415 -24.16 -22.13 -19.26
N THR A 416 -24.12 -20.89 -19.75
CA THR A 416 -22.90 -20.24 -20.26
C THR A 416 -22.52 -18.97 -19.50
N ARG A 417 -23.17 -18.66 -18.37
CA ARG A 417 -22.94 -17.43 -17.58
C ARG A 417 -21.49 -17.26 -17.12
N THR A 418 -20.78 -18.35 -16.84
CA THR A 418 -19.36 -18.33 -16.43
C THR A 418 -18.38 -17.89 -17.53
N ALA A 419 -18.82 -17.79 -18.78
CA ALA A 419 -18.05 -17.22 -19.89
C ALA A 419 -18.18 -15.68 -19.98
N GLN A 420 -19.12 -15.06 -19.26
CA GLN A 420 -19.30 -13.61 -19.27
C GLN A 420 -18.16 -12.89 -18.53
N PRO A 421 -17.83 -11.65 -18.90
CA PRO A 421 -16.88 -10.83 -18.15
C PRO A 421 -17.44 -10.50 -16.76
N LEU A 422 -16.54 -10.27 -15.79
CA LEU A 422 -16.95 -9.87 -14.44
C LEU A 422 -17.25 -8.37 -14.39
N CYS A 423 -18.18 -8.02 -13.51
CA CYS A 423 -18.51 -6.66 -13.10
C CYS A 423 -18.43 -6.55 -11.58
N ILE A 424 -18.25 -5.32 -11.09
CA ILE A 424 -18.42 -5.00 -9.68
C ILE A 424 -19.39 -3.85 -9.50
N VAL A 425 -20.02 -3.79 -8.32
CA VAL A 425 -20.96 -2.73 -7.94
C VAL A 425 -20.70 -2.36 -6.48
N ASN A 426 -20.53 -1.07 -6.20
CA ASN A 426 -20.47 -0.59 -4.83
C ASN A 426 -21.88 -0.65 -4.21
N LYS A 427 -21.99 -1.10 -2.96
CA LYS A 427 -23.28 -1.30 -2.28
C LYS A 427 -23.84 -0.05 -1.61
N GLN A 428 -23.05 1.01 -1.50
CA GLN A 428 -23.33 2.22 -0.71
C GLN A 428 -23.59 3.46 -1.59
N THR A 429 -22.85 3.64 -2.68
CA THR A 429 -22.99 4.80 -3.58
C THR A 429 -22.61 4.49 -5.03
N ASP A 430 -23.08 5.32 -5.96
CA ASP A 430 -22.71 5.22 -7.37
C ASP A 430 -21.33 5.82 -7.67
N CYS A 431 -20.55 5.10 -8.48
CA CYS A 431 -19.22 5.46 -8.98
C CYS A 431 -19.21 6.62 -10.00
N TYR A 432 -20.39 7.17 -10.33
CA TYR A 432 -20.63 8.01 -11.49
C TYR A 432 -21.07 9.43 -11.11
N LEU A 433 -20.68 10.41 -11.93
CA LEU A 433 -21.36 11.71 -11.95
C LEU A 433 -22.83 11.53 -12.37
N PRO A 434 -23.75 12.40 -11.91
CA PRO A 434 -25.17 12.33 -12.28
C PRO A 434 -25.40 12.20 -13.79
N THR A 435 -26.34 11.33 -14.16
CA THR A 435 -26.75 11.08 -15.55
C THR A 435 -28.17 11.58 -15.85
N THR A 436 -28.97 11.88 -14.82
CA THR A 436 -30.31 12.47 -14.95
C THR A 436 -30.23 14.00 -14.97
N GLY A 437 -31.01 14.63 -15.85
CA GLY A 437 -31.26 16.08 -15.87
C GLY A 437 -30.10 16.95 -16.35
N ILE A 438 -29.01 16.35 -16.83
CA ILE A 438 -27.84 17.06 -17.36
C ILE A 438 -28.07 17.65 -18.76
N VAL A 439 -29.14 17.23 -19.45
CA VAL A 439 -29.55 17.76 -20.75
C VAL A 439 -30.56 18.90 -20.52
N VAL A 440 -30.12 20.15 -20.69
CA VAL A 440 -31.04 21.30 -20.54
C VAL A 440 -32.07 21.32 -21.67
N GLY A 441 -33.33 21.57 -21.28
CA GLY A 441 -34.51 21.28 -22.09
C GLY A 441 -35.13 19.91 -21.80
N SER A 442 -34.44 19.03 -21.06
CA SER A 442 -34.91 17.68 -20.70
C SER A 442 -34.46 17.31 -19.27
N PRO A 443 -34.89 18.05 -18.23
CA PRO A 443 -34.42 17.88 -16.85
C PRO A 443 -34.80 16.54 -16.20
N SER A 444 -35.72 15.78 -16.79
CA SER A 444 -36.13 14.44 -16.37
C SER A 444 -35.46 13.30 -17.16
N GLU A 445 -34.67 13.61 -18.17
CA GLU A 445 -34.00 12.60 -19.01
C GLU A 445 -32.80 11.99 -18.25
N ASP A 446 -32.79 10.67 -18.08
CA ASP A 446 -31.59 9.91 -17.73
C ASP A 446 -30.96 9.33 -19.00
N VAL A 447 -29.79 9.88 -19.34
CA VAL A 447 -28.97 9.45 -20.49
C VAL A 447 -28.02 8.29 -20.14
N GLY A 448 -27.97 7.85 -18.88
CA GLY A 448 -27.30 6.63 -18.46
C GLY A 448 -25.79 6.57 -18.69
N VAL A 449 -25.28 5.33 -18.75
CA VAL A 449 -23.88 4.97 -18.98
C VAL A 449 -23.81 4.03 -20.17
N GLN A 450 -22.91 4.30 -21.11
CA GLN A 450 -22.67 3.46 -22.27
C GLN A 450 -21.69 2.34 -21.90
N TYR A 451 -22.19 1.16 -21.56
CA TYR A 451 -21.35 0.02 -21.20
C TYR A 451 -20.85 -0.79 -22.41
N ASP A 452 -21.38 -0.58 -23.62
CA ASP A 452 -20.87 -1.24 -24.82
C ASP A 452 -19.53 -0.62 -25.24
N THR A 453 -18.44 -1.36 -24.98
CA THR A 453 -17.07 -0.92 -25.31
C THR A 453 -16.77 -0.90 -26.81
N THR A 454 -17.68 -1.39 -27.66
CA THR A 454 -17.58 -1.29 -29.12
C THR A 454 -18.23 -0.02 -29.68
N GLN A 455 -18.92 0.75 -28.83
CA GLN A 455 -19.55 2.01 -29.20
C GLN A 455 -18.80 3.19 -28.58
N GLU A 456 -18.97 4.38 -29.16
CA GLU A 456 -18.44 5.60 -28.56
C GLU A 456 -19.32 6.05 -27.39
N CYS A 457 -18.70 6.60 -26.35
CA CYS A 457 -19.37 7.09 -25.15
C CYS A 457 -19.25 8.61 -25.05
N TYR A 458 -20.31 9.29 -24.60
CA TYR A 458 -20.43 10.75 -24.63
C TYR A 458 -21.38 11.26 -23.55
N LEU A 459 -20.98 12.30 -22.80
CA LEU A 459 -21.90 13.27 -22.20
C LEU A 459 -21.29 14.67 -22.16
N SER A 460 -21.50 15.44 -23.24
CA SER A 460 -20.92 16.78 -23.44
C SER A 460 -21.91 17.92 -23.37
N ARG A 461 -21.56 19.03 -22.69
CA ARG A 461 -22.37 20.26 -22.75
C ARG A 461 -21.68 21.57 -22.35
N ALA A 462 -21.24 22.33 -23.36
CA ALA A 462 -21.17 23.80 -23.50
C ALA A 462 -20.44 24.06 -24.84
N PRO A 463 -20.79 25.05 -25.68
CA PRO A 463 -21.41 26.35 -25.34
C PRO A 463 -22.90 26.47 -25.71
N ASN A 464 -23.44 25.54 -26.50
CA ASN A 464 -24.67 25.76 -27.27
C ASN A 464 -25.97 25.42 -26.52
N MET A 465 -26.26 26.17 -25.47
CA MET A 465 -27.64 26.37 -24.99
C MET A 465 -28.36 27.53 -25.70
N GLY A 466 -27.75 28.11 -26.73
CA GLY A 466 -28.29 29.27 -27.45
C GLY A 466 -27.99 29.37 -28.95
N VAL A 467 -27.34 28.39 -29.60
CA VAL A 467 -27.06 28.44 -31.07
C VAL A 467 -27.22 27.09 -31.77
N THR A 468 -27.83 27.16 -32.95
CA THR A 468 -28.20 26.06 -33.86
C THR A 468 -27.00 25.47 -34.63
N TYR A 469 -26.96 24.14 -34.80
CA TYR A 469 -26.14 23.51 -35.84
C TYR A 469 -26.88 23.51 -37.18
N VAL A 470 -26.44 24.33 -38.13
CA VAL A 470 -27.01 24.38 -39.49
C VAL A 470 -26.25 23.38 -40.37
N GLY A 471 -26.75 22.15 -40.45
CA GLY A 471 -26.21 21.11 -41.35
C GLY A 471 -26.41 19.68 -40.81
N ASN A 472 -27.42 18.99 -41.35
CA ASN A 472 -27.77 17.55 -41.21
C ASN A 472 -27.60 16.85 -39.84
N LYS A 473 -28.75 16.44 -39.29
CA LYS A 473 -29.01 15.95 -37.92
C LYS A 473 -28.23 14.72 -37.39
N VAL A 474 -27.30 14.13 -38.14
CA VAL A 474 -26.67 12.83 -37.80
C VAL A 474 -25.73 12.92 -36.57
N GLY A 475 -25.28 14.11 -36.18
CA GLY A 475 -24.27 14.31 -35.13
C GLY A 475 -24.76 14.45 -33.67
N ASN A 476 -26.07 14.59 -33.41
CA ASN A 476 -26.56 14.89 -32.05
C ASN A 476 -27.03 13.66 -31.26
N ASP A 477 -27.70 12.70 -31.89
CA ASP A 477 -28.23 11.53 -31.16
C ASP A 477 -27.09 10.57 -30.73
N ALA A 478 -26.04 10.45 -31.55
CA ALA A 478 -24.80 9.75 -31.19
C ALA A 478 -24.08 10.38 -29.98
N ARG A 479 -24.28 11.68 -29.70
CA ARG A 479 -23.70 12.36 -28.52
C ARG A 479 -24.56 12.24 -27.26
N ARG A 480 -25.72 11.57 -27.33
CA ARG A 480 -26.61 11.27 -26.20
C ARG A 480 -26.53 9.79 -25.77
N LEU A 481 -25.50 9.06 -26.20
CA LEU A 481 -25.35 7.61 -25.92
C LEU A 481 -25.02 7.28 -24.45
N GLY A 482 -24.63 8.25 -23.62
CA GLY A 482 -24.41 8.06 -22.19
C GLY A 482 -22.94 8.12 -21.78
N ARG A 483 -22.71 8.27 -20.47
CA ARG A 483 -21.35 8.48 -19.89
C ARG A 483 -20.44 7.30 -20.22
N CYS A 484 -19.14 7.54 -20.32
CA CYS A 484 -18.17 6.46 -20.46
C CYS A 484 -18.20 5.53 -19.23
N PRO A 485 -18.00 4.21 -19.42
CA PRO A 485 -18.05 3.26 -18.33
C PRO A 485 -16.77 3.34 -17.52
N GLN A 486 -16.90 3.29 -16.19
CA GLN A 486 -15.77 3.26 -15.27
C GLN A 486 -15.33 1.81 -15.00
N PHE A 487 -14.04 1.64 -14.72
CA PHE A 487 -13.41 0.33 -14.53
C PHE A 487 -12.69 0.25 -13.20
N ALA A 488 -12.79 -0.93 -12.59
CA ALA A 488 -11.89 -1.38 -11.57
C ALA A 488 -10.82 -2.25 -12.23
N SER A 489 -9.58 -1.97 -11.91
CA SER A 489 -8.40 -2.66 -12.42
C SER A 489 -7.71 -3.30 -11.23
N ILE A 490 -7.38 -4.59 -11.29
CA ILE A 490 -6.62 -5.27 -10.26
C ILE A 490 -5.42 -5.99 -10.85
N CYS A 491 -4.24 -5.55 -10.43
CA CYS A 491 -2.96 -6.07 -10.83
C CYS A 491 -2.41 -6.99 -9.74
N ILE A 492 -2.11 -8.23 -10.12
CA ILE A 492 -1.55 -9.26 -9.23
C ILE A 492 -0.10 -9.52 -9.64
N ARG A 493 0.78 -9.54 -8.64
CA ARG A 493 2.20 -9.89 -8.79
C ARG A 493 2.39 -11.40 -8.91
N SER A 494 3.27 -11.79 -9.81
CA SER A 494 3.91 -13.12 -9.85
C SER A 494 5.42 -12.96 -9.87
N SER A 495 6.13 -13.86 -9.18
CA SER A 495 7.58 -13.87 -9.08
C SER A 495 8.07 -15.30 -9.29
N THR A 496 9.09 -15.47 -10.14
CA THR A 496 9.79 -16.76 -10.32
C THR A 496 11.17 -16.76 -9.67
N SER A 497 11.69 -15.58 -9.33
CA SER A 497 12.91 -15.35 -8.57
C SER A 497 12.63 -15.31 -7.06
N TYR A 498 13.47 -16.04 -6.30
CA TYR A 498 13.62 -15.99 -4.84
C TYR A 498 15.10 -16.00 -4.49
#